data_AF-A0A1W2B3M2-F1
#
_entry.id   AF-A0A1W2B3M2-F1
#
_cell.length_a   1.000
_cell.length_b   1.000
_cell.length_c   1.000
_cell.angle_alpha   90.00
_cell.angle_beta   90.00
_cell.angle_gamma   90.00
#
_symmetry.space_group_name_H-M   'P 1'
#
loop_
_entity.id
_entity.type
_entity.pdbx_description
1 polymer ?
#
loop_
_entity_poly.entity_id
_entity_poly.type
_entity_poly.pdbx_seq_one_letter_code
_entity_poly.pdbx_strand_id
1 'polypeptide(L)'
;MELESKGIGDQKMQININKKNQNRNTRIWYLLCLASMMAFGLSCKKATDLQADPYAGGKEPLGVRFSNELPKPASGNSGAEVVYQISGLLPYKDKLKFYMNQTEASILEITDKSVKVKVPAGASSGGATIVIDGQIFFGPEFTVSGKAGIDPTFKAAIGANSMISQILRLPNGNFMLVGSFTDFEKNASAKQPINGIALTSSDGQYLPSLATGAGPNGSLTSVLRLSNGQYMVGGVFNSYNKRKSIGNITRLNTNGSLDSAIVEVVNLTPLIPKNSFDTVAAFNGAVAGGVSKLFSYSNKTIVIGGFTNYYEHFYERSTRDNKVLGYTQMYNLLRLNADGKLDQTYNFNAATGTSYERPNGDIIDAYMQDDGKVIIVGSFTRFQGKAANYITRVDNNGIIDPTFQVGTGADGSISAIRYNAVTEKFMVSGSFKNFNGKPANGVVMLNKDGSLNEGFKPGTIEGGGVSFSAQLSSGLIIVSGSFEKYNGVVRQGFMILNPDGSLAQGYNNTGLFVGFLNDIYETTSPLGFPAVVMVGYISKFDNKTVGNIVRFILRP
;
A
#
# COMPACT_ATOMS: atom_id res chain seq x y z
N MET A 1 -15.23 -63.66 -51.00
CA MET A 1 -14.20 -63.60 -49.95
C MET A 1 -14.06 -62.14 -49.59
N GLU A 2 -14.95 -61.55 -48.80
CA GLU A 2 -15.30 -61.89 -47.40
C GLU A 2 -14.13 -61.52 -46.47
N LEU A 3 -14.43 -60.73 -45.42
CA LEU A 3 -13.55 -59.93 -44.53
C LEU A 3 -13.35 -58.52 -45.10
N GLU A 4 -14.14 -57.50 -44.75
CA GLU A 4 -14.06 -56.75 -43.48
C GLU A 4 -15.38 -55.99 -43.19
N SER A 5 -16.41 -56.65 -42.65
CA SER A 5 -17.62 -55.97 -42.15
C SER A 5 -17.95 -56.27 -40.68
N LYS A 6 -17.01 -56.86 -39.92
CA LYS A 6 -17.20 -57.24 -38.50
C LYS A 6 -16.56 -56.30 -37.46
N GLY A 7 -15.99 -55.17 -37.85
CA GLY A 7 -15.27 -54.26 -36.92
C GLY A 7 -16.08 -53.08 -36.34
N ILE A 8 -17.25 -52.73 -36.90
CA ILE A 8 -17.95 -51.47 -36.57
C ILE A 8 -19.19 -51.69 -35.68
N GLY A 9 -19.65 -52.93 -35.51
CA GLY A 9 -20.78 -53.29 -34.64
C GLY A 9 -20.43 -53.30 -33.13
N ASP A 10 -19.23 -53.75 -32.77
CA ASP A 10 -18.86 -53.96 -31.36
C ASP A 10 -18.46 -52.67 -30.61
N GLN A 11 -17.96 -51.64 -31.31
CA GLN A 11 -17.65 -50.35 -30.68
C GLN A 11 -18.89 -49.52 -30.32
N LYS A 12 -20.01 -49.66 -31.07
CA LYS A 12 -21.27 -48.98 -30.71
C LYS A 12 -22.01 -49.67 -29.56
N MET A 13 -21.79 -50.97 -29.34
CA MET A 13 -22.37 -51.70 -28.20
C MET A 13 -21.63 -51.40 -26.89
N GLN A 14 -20.29 -51.25 -26.91
CA GLN A 14 -19.52 -50.89 -25.70
C GLN A 14 -19.75 -49.45 -25.21
N ILE A 15 -19.99 -48.48 -26.10
CA ILE A 15 -20.25 -47.08 -25.71
C ILE A 15 -21.63 -46.92 -25.04
N ASN A 16 -22.63 -47.72 -25.42
CA ASN A 16 -23.96 -47.69 -24.81
C ASN A 16 -24.04 -48.44 -23.47
N ILE A 17 -23.19 -49.45 -23.23
CA ILE A 17 -23.11 -50.15 -21.93
C ILE A 17 -22.42 -49.26 -20.88
N ASN A 18 -21.40 -48.47 -21.25
CA ASN A 18 -20.72 -47.56 -20.32
C ASN A 18 -21.56 -46.35 -19.89
N LYS A 19 -22.42 -45.79 -20.76
CA LYS A 19 -23.36 -44.72 -20.38
C LYS A 19 -24.51 -45.19 -19.49
N LYS A 20 -24.95 -46.46 -19.63
CA LYS A 20 -25.99 -47.05 -18.76
C LYS A 20 -25.47 -47.39 -17.36
N ASN A 21 -24.19 -47.79 -17.25
CA ASN A 21 -23.54 -48.08 -15.96
C ASN A 21 -23.14 -46.82 -15.18
N GLN A 22 -22.74 -45.73 -15.85
CA GLN A 22 -22.50 -44.45 -15.17
C GLN A 22 -23.77 -43.88 -14.53
N ASN A 23 -24.93 -43.91 -15.21
CA ASN A 23 -26.20 -43.41 -14.65
C ASN A 23 -26.84 -44.31 -13.57
N ARG A 24 -26.43 -45.59 -13.48
CA ARG A 24 -26.85 -46.48 -12.37
C ARG A 24 -26.05 -46.21 -11.09
N ASN A 25 -24.75 -45.93 -11.20
CA ASN A 25 -23.91 -45.65 -10.04
C ASN A 25 -24.17 -44.28 -9.39
N THR A 26 -24.58 -43.26 -10.15
CA THR A 26 -24.98 -41.96 -9.56
C THR A 26 -26.31 -42.04 -8.80
N ARG A 27 -27.24 -42.91 -9.20
CA ARG A 27 -28.51 -43.11 -8.47
C ARG A 27 -28.36 -43.96 -7.21
N ILE A 28 -27.42 -44.90 -7.18
CA ILE A 28 -27.11 -45.72 -5.99
C ILE A 28 -26.41 -44.87 -4.91
N TRP A 29 -25.57 -43.91 -5.29
CA TRP A 29 -24.96 -42.96 -4.33
C TRP A 29 -25.98 -41.97 -3.71
N TYR A 30 -26.95 -41.48 -4.48
CA TYR A 30 -28.01 -40.63 -3.94
C TYR A 30 -29.00 -41.37 -3.02
N LEU A 31 -29.26 -42.66 -3.25
CA LEU A 31 -30.09 -43.49 -2.38
C LEU A 31 -29.36 -43.97 -1.11
N LEU A 32 -28.02 -44.13 -1.16
CA LEU A 32 -27.19 -44.42 0.02
C LEU A 32 -26.97 -43.18 0.91
N CYS A 33 -26.91 -41.97 0.33
CA CYS A 33 -26.86 -40.72 1.11
C CYS A 33 -28.22 -40.30 1.71
N LEU A 34 -29.36 -40.70 1.11
CA LEU A 34 -30.68 -40.49 1.73
C LEU A 34 -31.01 -41.55 2.80
N ALA A 35 -30.48 -42.76 2.71
CA ALA A 35 -30.64 -43.79 3.73
C ALA A 35 -29.72 -43.59 4.95
N SER A 36 -28.60 -42.88 4.81
CA SER A 36 -27.75 -42.48 5.95
C SER A 36 -28.28 -41.24 6.71
N MET A 37 -29.31 -40.55 6.17
CA MET A 37 -29.96 -39.41 6.81
C MET A 37 -31.25 -39.77 7.58
N MET A 38 -31.68 -41.04 7.59
CA MET A 38 -32.90 -41.50 8.30
C MET A 38 -32.66 -42.63 9.32
N ALA A 39 -31.43 -42.82 9.79
CA ALA A 39 -31.08 -43.89 10.75
C ALA A 39 -30.42 -43.39 12.05
N PHE A 40 -30.70 -42.15 12.47
CA PHE A 40 -30.40 -41.69 13.84
C PHE A 40 -31.56 -40.87 14.41
N GLY A 41 -32.75 -41.48 14.44
CA GLY A 41 -33.88 -41.02 15.22
C GLY A 41 -34.25 -42.07 16.26
N LEU A 42 -33.96 -41.78 17.54
CA LEU A 42 -34.50 -42.40 18.76
C LEU A 42 -33.96 -43.83 19.05
N SER A 43 -33.49 -44.22 20.23
CA SER A 43 -33.64 -43.73 21.60
C SER A 43 -32.71 -44.55 22.51
N CYS A 44 -31.97 -43.93 23.44
CA CYS A 44 -32.07 -44.31 24.86
C CYS A 44 -31.32 -43.38 25.82
N LYS A 45 -32.12 -42.83 26.74
CA LYS A 45 -31.86 -42.39 28.11
C LYS A 45 -31.12 -41.06 28.36
N LYS A 46 -31.94 -40.08 28.74
CA LYS A 46 -31.61 -38.85 29.49
C LYS A 46 -30.51 -39.10 30.53
N ALA A 47 -29.33 -38.52 30.29
CA ALA A 47 -28.64 -37.79 31.34
C ALA A 47 -29.02 -36.32 31.12
N THR A 48 -29.93 -35.83 31.96
CA THR A 48 -30.24 -34.40 32.05
C THR A 48 -29.10 -33.73 32.80
N ASP A 49 -28.08 -33.33 32.06
CA ASP A 49 -27.36 -32.09 32.36
C ASP A 49 -27.30 -31.33 31.04
N LEU A 50 -28.38 -30.60 30.77
CA LEU A 50 -28.33 -29.46 29.87
C LEU A 50 -27.22 -28.56 30.41
N GLN A 51 -26.07 -28.57 29.75
CA GLN A 51 -25.05 -27.55 29.91
C GLN A 51 -25.80 -26.21 29.90
N ALA A 52 -25.71 -25.45 31.00
CA ALA A 52 -26.48 -24.23 31.18
C ALA A 52 -26.37 -23.39 29.91
N ASP A 53 -27.51 -22.88 29.42
CA ASP A 53 -27.52 -22.00 28.26
C ASP A 53 -26.45 -20.91 28.48
N PRO A 54 -25.41 -20.83 27.64
CA PRO A 54 -24.33 -19.86 27.83
C PRO A 54 -24.82 -18.41 27.74
N TYR A 55 -26.09 -18.20 27.36
CA TYR A 55 -26.79 -16.91 27.33
C TYR A 55 -27.90 -16.78 28.38
N ALA A 56 -28.12 -17.79 29.24
CA ALA A 56 -29.01 -17.66 30.39
C ALA A 56 -28.40 -16.68 31.40
N GLY A 57 -28.97 -15.48 31.48
CA GLY A 57 -28.48 -14.39 32.32
C GLY A 57 -28.12 -13.10 31.56
N GLY A 58 -28.38 -13.03 30.26
CA GLY A 58 -28.31 -11.76 29.52
C GLY A 58 -29.18 -10.69 30.17
N LYS A 59 -28.63 -9.50 30.43
CA LYS A 59 -29.40 -8.38 30.99
C LYS A 59 -30.49 -7.97 29.98
N GLU A 60 -31.70 -7.72 30.48
CA GLU A 60 -32.79 -7.17 29.67
C GLU A 60 -32.34 -5.85 28.99
N PRO A 61 -32.67 -5.65 27.69
CA PRO A 61 -32.31 -4.44 26.98
C PRO A 61 -33.04 -3.23 27.58
N LEU A 62 -32.31 -2.17 27.90
CA LEU A 62 -32.80 -0.99 28.63
C LEU A 62 -33.79 -0.11 27.85
N GLY A 63 -34.26 -0.52 26.68
CA GLY A 63 -35.19 0.26 25.85
C GLY A 63 -34.63 1.57 25.29
N VAL A 64 -33.34 1.85 25.47
CA VAL A 64 -32.68 3.06 24.98
C VAL A 64 -32.44 2.95 23.48
N ARG A 65 -32.86 3.96 22.70
CA ARG A 65 -32.75 3.96 21.24
C ARG A 65 -32.47 5.35 20.69
N PHE A 66 -31.36 5.50 19.98
CA PHE A 66 -31.12 6.68 19.15
C PHE A 66 -32.14 6.75 18.02
N SER A 67 -32.51 7.96 17.64
CA SER A 67 -33.15 8.22 16.35
C SER A 67 -32.14 8.00 15.21
N ASN A 68 -32.66 7.73 14.02
CA ASN A 68 -31.87 7.70 12.78
C ASN A 68 -31.53 9.11 12.26
N GLU A 69 -32.07 10.16 12.87
CA GLU A 69 -31.74 11.54 12.53
C GLU A 69 -30.33 11.91 12.97
N LEU A 70 -29.61 12.67 12.14
CA LEU A 70 -28.34 13.28 12.52
C LEU A 70 -28.52 14.23 13.72
N PRO A 71 -27.49 14.35 14.57
CA PRO A 71 -27.51 15.32 15.66
C PRO A 71 -27.64 16.75 15.13
N LYS A 72 -28.08 17.66 16.01
CA LYS A 72 -28.26 19.08 15.71
C LYS A 72 -27.31 19.93 16.58
N PRO A 73 -26.32 20.63 15.99
CA PRO A 73 -25.89 20.55 14.59
C PRO A 73 -25.22 19.20 14.26
N ALA A 74 -25.12 18.85 12.97
CA ALA A 74 -24.48 17.61 12.51
C ALA A 74 -22.94 17.68 12.50
N SER A 75 -22.40 18.89 12.66
CA SER A 75 -20.96 19.15 12.73
C SER A 75 -20.68 20.34 13.64
N GLY A 76 -19.47 20.38 14.19
CA GLY A 76 -19.05 21.49 15.07
C GLY A 76 -17.63 21.30 15.60
N ASN A 77 -17.10 22.38 16.17
CA ASN A 77 -15.78 22.36 16.81
C ASN A 77 -15.88 21.75 18.21
N SER A 78 -14.71 21.47 18.81
CA SER A 78 -14.64 21.17 20.24
C SER A 78 -15.31 22.28 21.07
N GLY A 79 -16.04 21.87 22.10
CA GLY A 79 -16.82 22.75 22.96
C GLY A 79 -18.20 23.13 22.42
N ALA A 80 -18.56 22.78 21.17
CA ALA A 80 -19.90 23.00 20.65
C ALA A 80 -20.94 22.17 21.42
N GLU A 81 -22.14 22.71 21.56
CA GLU A 81 -23.29 21.98 22.10
C GLU A 81 -24.01 21.25 20.97
N VAL A 82 -24.34 19.98 21.20
CA VAL A 82 -24.90 19.10 20.20
C VAL A 82 -26.05 18.32 20.81
N VAL A 83 -27.19 18.29 20.13
CA VAL A 83 -28.39 17.58 20.56
C VAL A 83 -28.59 16.33 19.72
N TYR A 84 -28.65 15.18 20.38
CA TYR A 84 -29.02 13.90 19.78
C TYR A 84 -30.45 13.56 20.13
N GLN A 85 -31.22 13.10 19.15
CA GLN A 85 -32.57 12.58 19.38
C GLN A 85 -32.49 11.12 19.85
N ILE A 86 -33.09 10.82 21.00
CA ILE A 86 -32.97 9.53 21.68
C ILE A 86 -34.15 9.32 22.64
N SER A 87 -34.68 8.10 22.70
CA SER A 87 -35.78 7.74 23.62
C SER A 87 -35.30 6.84 24.76
N GLY A 88 -35.95 6.94 25.92
CA GLY A 88 -35.80 5.98 27.02
C GLY A 88 -34.64 6.26 27.99
N LEU A 89 -34.05 7.48 27.96
CA LEU A 89 -32.89 7.81 28.80
C LEU A 89 -33.24 8.20 30.25
N LEU A 90 -34.41 8.78 30.49
CA LEU A 90 -34.74 9.38 31.79
C LEU A 90 -34.55 8.46 33.00
N PRO A 91 -34.93 7.15 32.95
CA PRO A 91 -34.69 6.23 34.05
C PRO A 91 -33.21 6.03 34.42
N TYR A 92 -32.29 6.39 33.52
CA TYR A 92 -30.86 6.11 33.62
C TYR A 92 -30.00 7.38 33.69
N LYS A 93 -30.62 8.55 33.85
CA LYS A 93 -29.96 9.87 33.78
C LYS A 93 -28.70 10.02 34.65
N ASP A 94 -28.68 9.38 35.82
CA ASP A 94 -27.60 9.50 36.81
C ASP A 94 -26.48 8.46 36.62
N LYS A 95 -26.65 7.53 35.67
CA LYS A 95 -25.72 6.41 35.43
C LYS A 95 -25.11 6.40 34.03
N LEU A 96 -25.67 7.17 33.11
CA LEU A 96 -25.27 7.11 31.71
C LEU A 96 -24.00 7.90 31.44
N LYS A 97 -23.13 7.34 30.61
CA LYS A 97 -21.99 8.04 30.02
C LYS A 97 -22.20 8.19 28.53
N PHE A 98 -21.86 9.36 28.00
CA PHE A 98 -21.93 9.64 26.57
C PHE A 98 -20.52 9.76 25.99
N TYR A 99 -20.30 9.15 24.84
CA TYR A 99 -19.04 9.18 24.13
C TYR A 99 -19.24 9.67 22.70
N MET A 100 -18.34 10.53 22.24
CA MET A 100 -18.18 10.90 20.84
C MET A 100 -16.90 10.28 20.32
N ASN A 101 -17.02 9.31 19.41
CA ASN A 101 -15.90 8.49 18.92
C ASN A 101 -14.99 8.00 20.06
N GLN A 102 -15.59 7.34 21.07
CA GLN A 102 -14.94 6.82 22.27
C GLN A 102 -14.29 7.86 23.20
N THR A 103 -14.47 9.16 22.94
CA THR A 103 -14.06 10.24 23.84
C THR A 103 -15.25 10.67 24.68
N GLU A 104 -15.13 10.62 26.01
CA GLU A 104 -16.24 10.96 26.92
C GLU A 104 -16.65 12.43 26.75
N ALA A 105 -17.94 12.66 26.50
CA ALA A 105 -18.52 13.98 26.31
C ALA A 105 -19.29 14.40 27.56
N SER A 106 -19.20 15.67 27.94
CA SER A 106 -19.99 16.20 29.05
C SER A 106 -21.46 16.29 28.64
N ILE A 107 -22.35 15.71 29.45
CA ILE A 107 -23.80 15.83 29.26
C ILE A 107 -24.26 17.13 29.90
N LEU A 108 -25.00 17.92 29.14
CA LEU A 108 -25.54 19.22 29.57
C LEU A 108 -27.00 19.14 29.94
N GLU A 109 -27.77 18.33 29.22
CA GLU A 109 -29.21 18.19 29.40
C GLU A 109 -29.67 16.81 28.96
N ILE A 110 -30.59 16.21 29.72
CA ILE A 110 -31.26 14.96 29.36
C ILE A 110 -32.76 15.19 29.43
N THR A 111 -33.45 14.82 28.37
CA THR A 111 -34.91 14.80 28.28
C THR A 111 -35.37 13.41 27.87
N ASP A 112 -36.67 13.17 27.81
CA ASP A 112 -37.21 11.88 27.35
C ASP A 112 -36.96 11.59 25.86
N LYS A 113 -36.66 12.65 25.08
CA LYS A 113 -36.52 12.58 23.62
C LYS A 113 -35.15 13.00 23.11
N SER A 114 -34.29 13.53 23.96
CA SER A 114 -32.99 14.03 23.53
C SER A 114 -31.96 14.07 24.65
N VAL A 115 -30.69 14.03 24.25
CA VAL A 115 -29.54 14.35 25.10
C VAL A 115 -28.74 15.45 24.44
N LYS A 116 -28.43 16.50 25.22
CA LYS A 116 -27.53 17.57 24.82
C LYS A 116 -26.18 17.32 25.45
N VAL A 117 -25.14 17.34 24.62
CA VAL A 117 -23.76 17.09 25.04
C VAL A 117 -22.85 18.21 24.54
N LYS A 118 -21.69 18.35 25.20
CA LYS A 118 -20.61 19.23 24.77
C LYS A 118 -19.53 18.42 24.07
N VAL A 119 -19.15 18.80 22.85
CA VAL A 119 -18.09 18.13 22.09
C VAL A 119 -16.77 18.19 22.89
N PRO A 120 -16.15 17.04 23.23
CA PRO A 120 -14.98 17.05 24.10
C PRO A 120 -13.73 17.57 23.38
N ALA A 121 -12.73 17.99 24.17
CA ALA A 121 -11.42 18.36 23.64
C ALA A 121 -10.73 17.13 23.03
N GLY A 122 -10.12 17.31 21.85
CA GLY A 122 -9.36 16.25 21.19
C GLY A 122 -10.19 15.15 20.51
N ALA A 123 -11.52 15.25 20.51
CA ALA A 123 -12.40 14.36 19.75
C ALA A 123 -12.14 14.45 18.24
N SER A 124 -12.39 13.33 17.56
CA SER A 124 -12.41 13.20 16.12
C SER A 124 -13.80 12.78 15.62
N SER A 125 -14.07 12.98 14.34
CA SER A 125 -15.33 12.57 13.71
C SER A 125 -15.63 11.09 13.94
N GLY A 126 -16.86 10.76 14.30
CA GLY A 126 -17.27 9.37 14.48
C GLY A 126 -18.64 9.23 15.12
N GLY A 127 -19.00 7.97 15.39
CA GLY A 127 -20.28 7.60 16.01
C GLY A 127 -20.40 8.05 17.46
N ALA A 128 -21.62 8.38 17.86
CA ALA A 128 -21.98 8.53 19.26
C ALA A 128 -22.22 7.17 19.93
N THR A 129 -21.88 7.07 21.20
CA THR A 129 -22.15 5.88 22.01
C THR A 129 -22.63 6.28 23.39
N ILE A 130 -23.64 5.57 23.91
CA ILE A 130 -24.06 5.67 25.31
C ILE A 130 -23.75 4.36 26.01
N VAL A 131 -23.22 4.47 27.23
CA VAL A 131 -22.96 3.32 28.11
C VAL A 131 -23.79 3.46 29.37
N ILE A 132 -24.61 2.46 29.68
CA ILE A 132 -25.45 2.39 30.88
C ILE A 132 -25.32 0.99 31.49
N ASP A 133 -24.83 0.90 32.73
CA ASP A 133 -24.66 -0.37 33.46
C ASP A 133 -23.97 -1.48 32.64
N GLY A 134 -23.02 -1.08 31.78
CA GLY A 134 -22.23 -1.95 30.88
C GLY A 134 -22.87 -2.28 29.53
N GLN A 135 -24.11 -1.84 29.26
CA GLN A 135 -24.76 -1.96 27.94
C GLN A 135 -24.40 -0.78 27.05
N ILE A 136 -24.16 -1.04 25.76
CA ILE A 136 -23.68 -0.07 24.77
C ILE A 136 -24.78 0.20 23.73
N PHE A 137 -25.09 1.47 23.50
CA PHE A 137 -26.06 1.92 22.50
C PHE A 137 -25.38 2.82 21.47
N PHE A 138 -25.46 2.46 20.20
CA PHE A 138 -24.82 3.19 19.10
C PHE A 138 -25.77 4.23 18.51
N GLY A 139 -25.24 5.43 18.28
CA GLY A 139 -25.95 6.56 17.72
C GLY A 139 -25.34 7.05 16.40
N PRO A 140 -25.97 8.06 15.79
CA PRO A 140 -25.52 8.65 14.54
C PRO A 140 -24.14 9.31 14.68
N GLU A 141 -23.46 9.48 13.54
CA GLU A 141 -22.16 10.15 13.49
C GLU A 141 -22.28 11.66 13.71
N PHE A 142 -21.19 12.24 14.24
CA PHE A 142 -20.96 13.67 14.29
C PHE A 142 -19.63 14.01 13.65
N THR A 143 -19.61 15.05 12.81
CA THR A 143 -18.39 15.51 12.15
C THR A 143 -17.70 16.57 13.01
N VAL A 144 -16.49 16.27 13.47
CA VAL A 144 -15.69 17.25 14.22
C VAL A 144 -14.99 18.18 13.23
N SER A 145 -15.31 19.47 13.34
CA SER A 145 -14.67 20.51 12.54
C SER A 145 -13.26 20.79 13.06
N GLY A 146 -12.36 21.14 12.14
CA GLY A 146 -10.98 21.45 12.47
C GLY A 146 -10.19 21.95 11.27
N LYS A 147 -8.88 22.04 11.48
CA LYS A 147 -7.91 22.53 10.51
C LYS A 147 -7.62 21.52 9.41
N ALA A 148 -7.88 20.24 9.65
CA ALA A 148 -7.56 19.18 8.71
C ALA A 148 -8.82 18.57 8.06
N GLY A 149 -8.72 18.15 6.79
CA GLY A 149 -9.82 17.44 6.14
C GLY A 149 -9.58 17.11 4.67
N ILE A 150 -10.38 16.19 4.15
CA ILE A 150 -10.37 15.81 2.73
C ILE A 150 -10.79 17.02 1.89
N ASP A 151 -10.09 17.25 0.78
CA ASP A 151 -10.42 18.31 -0.18
C ASP A 151 -11.55 17.86 -1.12
N PRO A 152 -12.77 18.43 -1.01
CA PRO A 152 -13.88 18.08 -1.89
C PRO A 152 -13.69 18.56 -3.34
N THR A 153 -12.71 19.44 -3.61
CA THR A 153 -12.43 19.97 -4.95
C THR A 153 -11.43 19.11 -5.74
N PHE A 154 -10.88 18.07 -5.12
CA PHE A 154 -10.01 17.11 -5.81
C PHE A 154 -10.85 16.19 -6.70
N LYS A 155 -10.50 16.12 -7.98
CA LYS A 155 -11.34 15.48 -9.02
C LYS A 155 -11.21 13.97 -9.09
N ALA A 156 -10.22 13.36 -8.43
CA ALA A 156 -10.17 11.91 -8.31
C ALA A 156 -11.22 11.47 -7.27
N ALA A 157 -12.32 10.91 -7.76
CA ALA A 157 -13.46 10.48 -6.95
C ALA A 157 -13.38 8.99 -6.60
N ILE A 158 -13.07 8.15 -7.60
CA ILE A 158 -12.95 6.69 -7.43
C ILE A 158 -11.46 6.30 -7.28
N GLY A 159 -10.57 6.99 -7.99
CA GLY A 159 -9.15 6.70 -8.07
C GLY A 159 -8.86 5.39 -8.79
N ALA A 160 -7.74 4.76 -8.42
CA ALA A 160 -7.34 3.46 -8.93
C ALA A 160 -8.14 2.32 -8.29
N ASN A 161 -8.38 1.23 -9.02
CA ASN A 161 -9.06 0.04 -8.49
C ASN A 161 -8.20 -0.85 -7.56
N SER A 162 -6.94 -0.50 -7.37
CA SER A 162 -5.98 -1.17 -6.49
C SER A 162 -4.89 -0.18 -6.07
N MET A 163 -3.90 -0.67 -5.33
CA MET A 163 -2.82 0.09 -4.73
C MET A 163 -2.06 0.98 -5.74
N ILE A 164 -1.86 2.25 -5.35
CA ILE A 164 -0.89 3.15 -5.97
C ILE A 164 0.39 3.10 -5.13
N SER A 165 1.51 2.77 -5.77
CA SER A 165 2.82 2.58 -5.12
C SER A 165 3.62 3.88 -5.01
N GLN A 166 3.51 4.77 -6.01
CA GLN A 166 4.27 6.03 -6.06
C GLN A 166 3.48 7.10 -6.81
N ILE A 167 3.67 8.35 -6.37
CA ILE A 167 3.25 9.56 -7.10
C ILE A 167 4.49 10.34 -7.56
N LEU A 168 4.60 10.58 -8.86
CA LEU A 168 5.67 11.39 -9.45
C LEU A 168 5.09 12.69 -9.99
N ARG A 169 5.52 13.82 -9.42
CA ARG A 169 5.22 15.15 -9.98
C ARG A 169 6.04 15.41 -11.24
N LEU A 170 5.35 15.83 -12.29
CA LEU A 170 5.96 16.24 -13.56
C LEU A 170 6.21 17.76 -13.60
N PRO A 171 7.17 18.24 -14.42
CA PRO A 171 7.48 19.67 -14.52
C PRO A 171 6.29 20.57 -14.89
N ASN A 172 5.31 20.04 -15.62
CA ASN A 172 4.11 20.76 -16.04
C ASN A 172 3.02 20.83 -14.96
N GLY A 173 3.24 20.24 -13.78
CA GLY A 173 2.25 20.23 -12.71
C GLY A 173 1.50 18.91 -12.53
N ASN A 174 1.47 18.08 -13.56
CA ASN A 174 0.70 16.82 -13.56
C ASN A 174 1.35 15.76 -12.68
N PHE A 175 0.57 14.74 -12.34
CA PHE A 175 1.04 13.58 -11.60
C PHE A 175 1.06 12.35 -12.50
N MET A 176 2.17 11.62 -12.46
CA MET A 176 2.25 10.24 -12.95
C MET A 176 2.12 9.31 -11.76
N LEU A 177 1.12 8.43 -11.81
CA LEU A 177 0.81 7.46 -10.77
C LEU A 177 1.21 6.08 -11.26
N VAL A 178 1.91 5.31 -10.43
CA VAL A 178 2.26 3.91 -10.73
C VAL A 178 1.83 2.97 -9.61
N GLY A 179 1.46 1.74 -9.95
CA GLY A 179 0.91 0.80 -8.95
C GLY A 179 0.55 -0.58 -9.49
N SER A 180 -0.30 -1.26 -8.73
CA SER A 180 -0.83 -2.61 -9.02
C SER A 180 -2.26 -2.59 -9.57
N PHE A 181 -2.70 -1.44 -10.10
CA PHE A 181 -4.06 -1.23 -10.61
C PHE A 181 -4.18 -1.56 -12.10
N THR A 182 -5.41 -1.83 -12.53
CA THR A 182 -5.77 -2.09 -13.95
C THR A 182 -6.79 -1.09 -14.49
N ASP A 183 -7.20 -0.15 -13.64
CA ASP A 183 -8.14 0.90 -13.97
C ASP A 183 -7.90 2.13 -13.08
N PHE A 184 -8.20 3.30 -13.63
CA PHE A 184 -8.29 4.57 -12.90
C PHE A 184 -9.59 5.29 -13.32
N GLU A 185 -10.42 5.67 -12.34
CA GLU A 185 -11.70 6.37 -12.55
C GLU A 185 -12.69 5.64 -13.47
N LYS A 186 -12.63 4.30 -13.56
CA LYS A 186 -13.45 3.46 -14.46
C LYS A 186 -13.27 3.81 -15.94
N ASN A 187 -12.09 4.28 -16.34
CA ASN A 187 -11.79 4.66 -17.73
C ASN A 187 -11.10 3.56 -18.55
N ALA A 188 -10.72 2.42 -17.95
CA ALA A 188 -10.04 1.37 -18.70
C ALA A 188 -11.01 0.68 -19.67
N SER A 189 -10.50 0.35 -20.86
CA SER A 189 -11.21 -0.45 -21.85
C SER A 189 -10.25 -1.39 -22.57
N ALA A 190 -10.77 -2.35 -23.33
CA ALA A 190 -9.93 -3.23 -24.14
C ALA A 190 -9.07 -2.48 -25.18
N LYS A 191 -9.51 -1.30 -25.64
CA LYS A 191 -8.76 -0.46 -26.59
C LYS A 191 -7.78 0.50 -25.91
N GLN A 192 -8.09 0.91 -24.69
CA GLN A 192 -7.27 1.82 -23.87
C GLN A 192 -7.20 1.26 -22.44
N PRO A 193 -6.36 0.24 -22.21
CA PRO A 193 -6.18 -0.31 -20.87
C PRO A 193 -5.34 0.65 -20.01
N ILE A 194 -5.53 0.61 -18.70
CA ILE A 194 -4.81 1.45 -17.72
C ILE A 194 -4.10 0.52 -16.73
N ASN A 195 -3.06 -0.18 -17.21
CA ASN A 195 -2.34 -1.16 -16.41
C ASN A 195 -1.14 -0.52 -15.71
N GLY A 196 -1.22 -0.38 -14.38
CA GLY A 196 -0.12 -0.02 -13.50
C GLY A 196 0.44 1.39 -13.65
N ILE A 197 -0.06 2.19 -14.60
CA ILE A 197 0.39 3.57 -14.84
C ILE A 197 -0.79 4.45 -15.30
N ALA A 198 -0.93 5.62 -14.69
CA ALA A 198 -1.93 6.63 -15.05
C ALA A 198 -1.33 8.04 -14.97
N LEU A 199 -1.89 8.97 -15.76
CA LEU A 199 -1.55 10.39 -15.69
C LEU A 199 -2.77 11.16 -15.20
N THR A 200 -2.55 12.11 -14.30
CA THR A 200 -3.58 13.04 -13.83
C THR A 200 -3.07 14.48 -13.86
N SER A 201 -3.98 15.43 -13.95
CA SER A 201 -3.68 16.84 -13.66
C SER A 201 -3.37 17.04 -12.16
N SER A 202 -2.87 18.23 -11.81
CA SER A 202 -2.58 18.59 -10.41
C SER A 202 -3.80 18.57 -9.47
N ASP A 203 -5.02 18.63 -10.02
CA ASP A 203 -6.28 18.51 -9.29
C ASP A 203 -6.89 17.10 -9.36
N GLY A 204 -6.17 16.11 -9.88
CA GLY A 204 -6.56 14.70 -9.83
C GLY A 204 -7.42 14.21 -10.99
N GLN A 205 -7.71 15.04 -12.00
CA GLN A 205 -8.45 14.61 -13.19
C GLN A 205 -7.61 13.67 -14.03
N TYR A 206 -8.17 12.53 -14.41
CA TYR A 206 -7.53 11.59 -15.32
C TYR A 206 -7.26 12.22 -16.70
N LEU A 207 -6.05 11.97 -17.25
CA LEU A 207 -5.61 12.46 -18.55
C LEU A 207 -5.24 11.29 -19.48
N PRO A 208 -6.07 10.96 -20.49
CA PRO A 208 -5.86 9.83 -21.40
C PRO A 208 -4.82 10.14 -22.49
N SER A 209 -3.61 10.54 -22.10
CA SER A 209 -2.56 11.01 -23.02
C SER A 209 -1.32 10.13 -23.08
N LEU A 210 -1.19 9.15 -22.18
CA LEU A 210 -0.05 8.22 -22.18
C LEU A 210 -0.22 7.17 -23.28
N ALA A 211 0.82 6.98 -24.10
CA ALA A 211 0.93 5.99 -25.16
C ALA A 211 1.49 4.65 -24.65
N THR A 212 1.04 4.18 -23.48
CA THR A 212 1.54 2.98 -22.80
C THR A 212 1.16 1.67 -23.51
N GLY A 213 0.17 1.73 -24.42
CA GLY A 213 -0.39 0.57 -25.10
C GLY A 213 -1.04 -0.37 -24.09
N ALA A 214 -0.65 -1.65 -24.06
CA ALA A 214 -1.13 -2.58 -23.03
C ALA A 214 -0.47 -2.36 -21.64
N GLY A 215 0.54 -1.49 -21.53
CA GLY A 215 1.30 -1.28 -20.29
C GLY A 215 2.08 -2.53 -19.84
N PRO A 216 2.60 -2.54 -18.60
CA PRO A 216 3.17 -3.73 -17.98
C PRO A 216 2.10 -4.82 -17.78
N ASN A 217 2.51 -6.09 -17.83
CA ASN A 217 1.63 -7.22 -17.48
C ASN A 217 1.63 -7.56 -15.97
N GLY A 218 2.08 -6.63 -15.15
CA GLY A 218 2.21 -6.77 -13.70
C GLY A 218 2.27 -5.38 -13.05
N SER A 219 2.74 -5.32 -11.82
CA SER A 219 2.74 -4.08 -11.03
C SER A 219 3.96 -3.22 -11.29
N LEU A 220 3.78 -1.91 -11.14
CA LEU A 220 4.87 -0.95 -11.02
C LEU A 220 4.97 -0.48 -9.57
N THR A 221 6.18 -0.45 -9.05
CA THR A 221 6.51 0.00 -7.69
C THR A 221 7.24 1.34 -7.73
N SER A 222 7.98 1.61 -8.80
CA SER A 222 8.78 2.82 -8.92
C SER A 222 8.79 3.39 -10.33
N VAL A 223 8.78 4.71 -10.40
CA VAL A 223 8.98 5.52 -11.60
C VAL A 223 9.86 6.72 -11.27
N LEU A 224 10.77 7.06 -12.17
CA LEU A 224 11.52 8.31 -12.12
C LEU A 224 11.62 8.93 -13.50
N ARG A 225 11.75 10.26 -13.54
CA ARG A 225 12.03 11.01 -14.76
C ARG A 225 13.53 11.19 -14.92
N LEU A 226 14.05 10.80 -16.07
CA LEU A 226 15.45 10.99 -16.46
C LEU A 226 15.70 12.44 -16.92
N SER A 227 16.95 12.87 -16.95
CA SER A 227 17.35 14.23 -17.35
C SER A 227 16.92 14.58 -18.79
N ASN A 228 16.89 13.59 -19.69
CA ASN A 228 16.41 13.73 -21.06
C ASN A 228 14.87 13.71 -21.19
N GLY A 229 14.15 13.61 -20.08
CA GLY A 229 12.68 13.60 -20.02
C GLY A 229 12.01 12.25 -20.23
N GLN A 230 12.76 11.20 -20.59
CA GLN A 230 12.27 9.83 -20.56
C GLN A 230 11.97 9.39 -19.12
N TYR A 231 11.31 8.25 -18.96
CA TYR A 231 11.02 7.67 -17.65
C TYR A 231 11.69 6.31 -17.51
N MET A 232 12.21 6.00 -16.33
CA MET A 232 12.54 4.63 -15.95
C MET A 232 11.42 4.09 -15.07
N VAL A 233 10.92 2.90 -15.36
CA VAL A 233 9.91 2.21 -14.56
C VAL A 233 10.44 0.87 -14.05
N GLY A 234 10.06 0.53 -12.82
CA GLY A 234 10.44 -0.70 -12.15
C GLY A 234 9.28 -1.30 -11.36
N GLY A 235 9.26 -2.62 -11.23
CA GLY A 235 8.24 -3.33 -10.48
C GLY A 235 8.34 -4.85 -10.60
N VAL A 236 7.19 -5.51 -10.69
CA VAL A 236 7.07 -6.96 -10.88
C VAL A 236 6.34 -7.21 -12.20
N PHE A 237 7.09 -7.36 -13.28
CA PHE A 237 6.56 -7.58 -14.64
C PHE A 237 7.61 -8.24 -15.54
N ASN A 238 7.16 -8.91 -16.60
CA ASN A 238 8.06 -9.56 -17.57
C ASN A 238 7.79 -9.15 -19.03
N SER A 239 6.82 -8.24 -19.23
CA SER A 239 6.52 -7.64 -20.52
C SER A 239 5.96 -6.23 -20.36
N TYR A 240 6.12 -5.41 -21.39
CA TYR A 240 5.54 -4.07 -21.48
C TYR A 240 4.94 -3.88 -22.87
N ASN A 241 3.70 -3.39 -22.95
CA ASN A 241 2.95 -3.27 -24.19
C ASN A 241 2.96 -4.57 -25.03
N LYS A 242 2.74 -5.71 -24.37
CA LYS A 242 2.80 -7.08 -24.93
C LYS A 242 4.18 -7.53 -25.44
N ARG A 243 5.21 -6.67 -25.39
CA ARG A 243 6.59 -7.04 -25.73
C ARG A 243 7.20 -7.83 -24.57
N LYS A 244 7.51 -9.09 -24.83
CA LYS A 244 8.13 -10.03 -23.89
C LYS A 244 9.62 -9.69 -23.68
N SER A 245 10.26 -10.41 -22.77
CA SER A 245 11.70 -10.30 -22.48
C SER A 245 12.10 -8.93 -21.90
N ILE A 246 11.22 -8.36 -21.08
CA ILE A 246 11.48 -7.12 -20.32
C ILE A 246 11.36 -7.46 -18.84
N GLY A 247 12.48 -7.71 -18.17
CA GLY A 247 12.48 -8.20 -16.79
C GLY A 247 12.50 -7.09 -15.74
N ASN A 248 11.32 -6.73 -15.23
CA ASN A 248 11.09 -5.92 -14.03
C ASN A 248 11.59 -4.47 -14.05
N ILE A 249 12.33 -4.05 -15.08
CA ILE A 249 12.78 -2.67 -15.30
C ILE A 249 12.80 -2.35 -16.79
N THR A 250 12.38 -1.14 -17.18
CA THR A 250 12.51 -0.66 -18.55
C THR A 250 12.39 0.85 -18.66
N ARG A 251 12.78 1.40 -19.81
CA ARG A 251 12.69 2.83 -20.13
C ARG A 251 11.49 3.12 -21.02
N LEU A 252 10.82 4.23 -20.74
CA LEU A 252 9.69 4.77 -21.51
C LEU A 252 10.07 6.13 -22.10
N ASN A 253 9.54 6.43 -23.27
CA ASN A 253 9.60 7.76 -23.87
C ASN A 253 8.75 8.77 -23.07
N THR A 254 8.92 10.06 -23.37
CA THR A 254 8.20 11.17 -22.72
C THR A 254 6.68 11.06 -22.82
N ASN A 255 6.17 10.40 -23.86
CA ASN A 255 4.74 10.12 -24.06
C ASN A 255 4.27 8.82 -23.38
N GLY A 256 5.14 8.09 -22.67
CA GLY A 256 4.82 6.83 -21.99
C GLY A 256 4.92 5.57 -22.86
N SER A 257 5.22 5.68 -24.16
CA SER A 257 5.47 4.49 -24.99
C SER A 257 6.79 3.82 -24.61
N LEU A 258 6.89 2.50 -24.76
CA LEU A 258 8.15 1.78 -24.56
C LEU A 258 9.28 2.34 -25.44
N ASP A 259 10.40 2.71 -24.83
CA ASP A 259 11.60 3.05 -25.58
C ASP A 259 12.17 1.77 -26.24
N SER A 260 12.12 1.72 -27.57
CA SER A 260 12.38 0.51 -28.35
C SER A 260 13.49 0.74 -29.37
N ALA A 261 14.27 -0.29 -29.63
CA ALA A 261 15.32 -0.30 -30.64
C ALA A 261 15.13 -1.48 -31.60
N ILE A 262 15.62 -1.34 -32.84
CA ILE A 262 15.73 -2.45 -33.78
C ILE A 262 17.14 -3.02 -33.67
N VAL A 263 17.25 -4.33 -33.49
CA VAL A 263 18.52 -5.04 -33.36
C VAL A 263 18.58 -6.19 -34.36
N GLU A 264 19.79 -6.52 -34.80
CA GLU A 264 20.04 -7.72 -35.61
C GLU A 264 19.97 -8.97 -34.73
N VAL A 265 19.41 -10.04 -35.31
CA VAL A 265 19.26 -11.36 -34.68
C VAL A 265 19.56 -12.47 -35.70
N VAL A 266 19.88 -13.65 -35.20
CA VAL A 266 20.12 -14.85 -36.01
C VAL A 266 18.82 -15.25 -36.73
N ASN A 267 18.88 -15.28 -38.06
CA ASN A 267 17.78 -15.70 -38.91
C ASN A 267 17.90 -17.19 -39.27
N LEU A 268 17.11 -18.04 -38.62
CA LEU A 268 17.01 -19.47 -38.93
C LEU A 268 16.10 -19.77 -40.14
N THR A 269 15.51 -18.73 -40.74
CA THR A 269 14.57 -18.81 -41.87
C THR A 269 15.00 -17.82 -42.96
N PRO A 270 16.11 -18.07 -43.67
CA PRO A 270 16.73 -17.09 -44.56
C PRO A 270 15.82 -16.61 -45.70
N LEU A 271 14.81 -17.40 -46.08
CA LEU A 271 13.78 -17.03 -47.05
C LEU A 271 12.82 -15.93 -46.54
N ILE A 272 12.90 -15.57 -45.27
CA ILE A 272 12.12 -14.51 -44.63
C ILE A 272 13.12 -13.46 -44.07
N PRO A 273 13.61 -12.52 -44.90
CA PRO A 273 14.67 -11.58 -44.49
C PRO A 273 14.30 -10.70 -43.28
N LYS A 274 13.01 -10.40 -43.08
CA LYS A 274 12.52 -9.66 -41.91
C LYS A 274 12.82 -10.34 -40.56
N ASN A 275 13.14 -11.64 -40.55
CA ASN A 275 13.51 -12.37 -39.34
C ASN A 275 14.98 -12.17 -38.93
N SER A 276 15.76 -11.42 -39.72
CA SER A 276 17.10 -10.96 -39.33
C SER A 276 17.09 -9.76 -38.38
N PHE A 277 15.92 -9.19 -38.09
CA PHE A 277 15.76 -8.05 -37.20
C PHE A 277 14.64 -8.31 -36.17
N ASP A 278 14.80 -7.74 -34.97
CA ASP A 278 13.75 -7.70 -33.97
C ASP A 278 13.62 -6.31 -33.34
N THR A 279 12.42 -5.97 -32.88
CA THR A 279 12.16 -4.73 -32.14
C THR A 279 12.08 -5.04 -30.65
N VAL A 280 13.08 -4.59 -29.92
CA VAL A 280 13.31 -4.89 -28.50
C VAL A 280 13.23 -3.62 -27.66
N ALA A 281 13.29 -3.73 -26.33
CA ALA A 281 13.49 -2.56 -25.47
C ALA A 281 14.90 -1.99 -25.70
N ALA A 282 15.02 -0.66 -25.81
CA ALA A 282 16.32 -0.01 -26.00
C ALA A 282 17.21 -0.12 -24.75
N PHE A 283 16.60 -0.24 -23.58
CA PHE A 283 17.30 -0.52 -22.32
C PHE A 283 17.53 -2.02 -22.16
N ASN A 284 18.75 -2.48 -22.42
CA ASN A 284 19.12 -3.90 -22.40
C ASN A 284 19.68 -4.33 -21.04
N GLY A 285 18.88 -4.15 -19.99
CA GLY A 285 19.18 -4.58 -18.64
C GLY A 285 17.91 -5.03 -17.92
N ALA A 286 18.01 -6.12 -17.17
CA ALA A 286 16.89 -6.71 -16.46
C ALA A 286 17.34 -7.34 -15.14
N VAL A 287 16.38 -7.63 -14.27
CA VAL A 287 16.62 -8.32 -12.99
C VAL A 287 15.69 -9.51 -12.80
N ALA A 288 16.21 -10.58 -12.20
CA ALA A 288 15.45 -11.78 -11.82
C ALA A 288 14.90 -11.62 -10.38
N GLY A 289 13.74 -10.97 -10.30
CA GLY A 289 13.01 -10.63 -9.07
C GLY A 289 12.47 -9.20 -9.15
N GLY A 290 11.59 -8.83 -8.23
CA GLY A 290 10.91 -7.53 -8.26
C GLY A 290 11.85 -6.37 -7.95
N VAL A 291 11.63 -5.23 -8.62
CA VAL A 291 12.20 -3.93 -8.24
C VAL A 291 11.27 -3.26 -7.23
N SER A 292 11.80 -2.67 -6.17
CA SER A 292 11.06 -1.88 -5.17
C SER A 292 11.30 -0.38 -5.32
N LYS A 293 12.54 0.04 -5.62
CA LYS A 293 12.91 1.45 -5.81
C LYS A 293 13.91 1.63 -6.94
N LEU A 294 13.77 2.76 -7.63
CA LEU A 294 14.70 3.26 -8.61
C LEU A 294 15.21 4.63 -8.19
N PHE A 295 16.50 4.88 -8.41
CA PHE A 295 17.07 6.22 -8.36
C PHE A 295 17.92 6.49 -9.59
N SER A 296 18.13 7.78 -9.91
CA SER A 296 19.04 8.19 -10.96
C SER A 296 20.10 9.11 -10.40
N TYR A 297 21.36 8.77 -10.65
CA TYR A 297 22.51 9.58 -10.25
C TYR A 297 23.56 9.53 -11.35
N SER A 298 24.04 10.70 -11.79
CA SER A 298 25.07 10.81 -12.85
C SER A 298 24.75 10.00 -14.12
N ASN A 299 23.51 10.09 -14.62
CA ASN A 299 23.00 9.36 -15.79
C ASN A 299 23.05 7.81 -15.69
N LYS A 300 23.18 7.28 -14.48
CA LYS A 300 23.06 5.86 -14.16
C LYS A 300 21.80 5.63 -13.34
N THR A 301 21.30 4.40 -13.35
CA THR A 301 20.12 3.99 -12.60
C THR A 301 20.53 3.05 -11.48
N ILE A 302 20.27 3.43 -10.22
CA ILE A 302 20.41 2.54 -9.07
C ILE A 302 19.09 1.78 -8.91
N VAL A 303 19.18 0.46 -8.81
CA VAL A 303 18.04 -0.45 -8.74
C VAL A 303 18.07 -1.19 -7.41
N ILE A 304 16.96 -1.12 -6.68
CA ILE A 304 16.77 -1.80 -5.40
C ILE A 304 15.57 -2.72 -5.50
N GLY A 305 15.65 -3.91 -4.93
CA GLY A 305 14.54 -4.86 -4.99
C GLY A 305 14.83 -6.22 -4.36
N GLY A 306 13.92 -7.17 -4.59
CA GLY A 306 14.04 -8.57 -4.15
C GLY A 306 14.60 -9.47 -5.24
N PHE A 307 15.59 -9.01 -6.00
CA PHE A 307 16.18 -9.76 -7.11
C PHE A 307 17.47 -10.48 -6.71
N THR A 308 17.75 -11.56 -7.44
CA THR A 308 18.90 -12.44 -7.20
C THR A 308 19.94 -12.39 -8.32
N ASN A 309 19.56 -11.91 -9.49
CA ASN A 309 20.43 -11.81 -10.65
C ASN A 309 20.10 -10.56 -11.46
N TYR A 310 21.14 -9.95 -12.02
CA TYR A 310 21.05 -9.14 -13.22
C TYR A 310 21.08 -10.05 -14.45
N TYR A 311 20.41 -9.65 -15.52
CA TYR A 311 20.64 -10.26 -16.82
C TYR A 311 20.44 -9.29 -17.98
N GLU A 312 21.05 -9.66 -19.11
CA GLU A 312 20.99 -8.93 -20.37
C GLU A 312 20.81 -9.87 -21.55
N HIS A 313 20.41 -9.31 -22.70
CA HIS A 313 20.22 -10.06 -23.92
C HIS A 313 21.45 -9.95 -24.83
N PHE A 314 21.89 -11.08 -25.37
CA PHE A 314 22.88 -11.18 -26.45
C PHE A 314 22.15 -11.35 -27.78
N TYR A 315 21.74 -10.24 -28.39
CA TYR A 315 20.89 -10.26 -29.58
C TYR A 315 21.58 -10.88 -30.79
N GLU A 316 22.90 -10.71 -30.91
CA GLU A 316 23.75 -11.32 -31.93
C GLU A 316 23.79 -12.86 -31.87
N ARG A 317 23.35 -13.45 -30.75
CA ARG A 317 23.21 -14.90 -30.54
C ARG A 317 21.75 -15.33 -30.41
N SER A 318 20.82 -14.38 -30.43
CA SER A 318 19.39 -14.62 -30.27
C SER A 318 18.71 -14.81 -31.61
N THR A 319 17.56 -15.47 -31.64
CA THR A 319 16.61 -15.36 -32.75
C THR A 319 15.50 -14.39 -32.37
N ARG A 320 14.57 -14.11 -33.30
CA ARG A 320 13.37 -13.33 -32.99
C ARG A 320 12.56 -13.95 -31.84
N ASP A 321 12.40 -15.27 -31.86
CA ASP A 321 11.52 -15.98 -30.92
C ASP A 321 12.24 -16.45 -29.65
N ASN A 322 13.55 -16.66 -29.71
CA ASN A 322 14.35 -17.17 -28.60
C ASN A 322 15.51 -16.22 -28.27
N LYS A 323 15.50 -15.65 -27.06
CA LYS A 323 16.56 -14.75 -26.59
C LYS A 323 17.61 -15.49 -25.78
N VAL A 324 18.88 -15.26 -26.12
CA VAL A 324 20.02 -15.71 -25.34
C VAL A 324 20.29 -14.67 -24.25
N LEU A 325 20.37 -15.13 -23.00
CA LEU A 325 20.52 -14.30 -21.81
C LEU A 325 21.88 -14.53 -21.15
N GLY A 326 22.52 -13.44 -20.72
CA GLY A 326 23.68 -13.47 -19.83
C GLY A 326 23.27 -13.13 -18.41
N TYR A 327 23.58 -13.99 -17.44
CA TYR A 327 23.26 -13.74 -16.03
C TYR A 327 24.51 -13.34 -15.25
N THR A 328 24.36 -12.37 -14.37
CA THR A 328 25.33 -12.03 -13.33
C THR A 328 24.62 -12.01 -12.00
N GLN A 329 25.11 -12.78 -11.02
CA GLN A 329 24.50 -12.83 -9.70
C GLN A 329 24.68 -11.48 -8.99
N MET A 330 23.57 -10.80 -8.77
CA MET A 330 23.49 -9.48 -8.13
C MET A 330 22.31 -9.49 -7.18
N TYR A 331 22.56 -9.27 -5.90
CA TYR A 331 21.54 -9.30 -4.86
C TYR A 331 21.07 -7.91 -4.47
N ASN A 332 19.77 -7.68 -4.59
CA ASN A 332 18.98 -6.58 -4.02
C ASN A 332 19.35 -5.13 -4.34
N LEU A 333 20.60 -4.83 -4.70
CA LEU A 333 21.14 -3.51 -4.98
C LEU A 333 22.15 -3.62 -6.13
N LEU A 334 21.91 -2.88 -7.21
CA LEU A 334 22.85 -2.74 -8.32
C LEU A 334 22.74 -1.36 -8.97
N ARG A 335 23.66 -1.05 -9.89
CA ARG A 335 23.59 0.14 -10.73
C ARG A 335 23.71 -0.25 -12.20
N LEU A 336 22.92 0.39 -13.06
CA LEU A 336 22.90 0.17 -14.50
C LEU A 336 23.30 1.46 -15.22
N ASN A 337 24.03 1.30 -16.33
CA ASN A 337 24.31 2.37 -17.27
C ASN A 337 23.06 2.73 -18.08
N ALA A 338 23.13 3.83 -18.83
CA ALA A 338 22.00 4.32 -19.63
C ALA A 338 21.53 3.32 -20.70
N ASP A 339 22.38 2.41 -21.16
CA ASP A 339 22.04 1.33 -22.11
C ASP A 339 21.49 0.07 -21.43
N GLY A 340 21.43 0.05 -20.10
CA GLY A 340 21.01 -1.10 -19.30
C GLY A 340 22.14 -2.03 -18.87
N LYS A 341 23.39 -1.79 -19.30
CA LYS A 341 24.53 -2.62 -18.89
C LYS A 341 24.83 -2.47 -17.40
N LEU A 342 25.19 -3.58 -16.75
CA LEU A 342 25.60 -3.59 -15.35
C LEU A 342 26.84 -2.71 -15.12
N ASP A 343 26.75 -1.81 -14.15
CA ASP A 343 27.90 -1.05 -13.66
C ASP A 343 28.64 -1.85 -12.58
N GLN A 344 29.71 -2.52 -12.99
CA GLN A 344 30.57 -3.35 -12.13
C GLN A 344 31.42 -2.55 -11.13
N THR A 345 31.25 -1.22 -11.04
CA THR A 345 31.86 -0.39 -9.99
C THR A 345 30.98 -0.20 -8.76
N TYR A 346 29.76 -0.76 -8.76
CA TYR A 346 28.76 -0.52 -7.72
C TYR A 346 28.23 -1.82 -7.11
N ASN A 347 28.44 -2.03 -5.81
CA ASN A 347 28.06 -3.25 -5.08
C ASN A 347 28.50 -4.56 -5.80
N PHE A 348 29.68 -4.55 -6.43
CA PHE A 348 30.21 -5.66 -7.22
C PHE A 348 31.59 -6.08 -6.71
N ASN A 349 31.77 -7.38 -6.51
CA ASN A 349 33.02 -8.01 -6.12
C ASN A 349 33.72 -8.61 -7.35
N ALA A 350 34.74 -7.92 -7.84
CA ALA A 350 35.50 -8.35 -9.02
C ALA A 350 36.23 -9.70 -8.84
N ALA A 351 36.56 -10.09 -7.60
CA ALA A 351 37.24 -11.36 -7.34
C ALA A 351 36.30 -12.57 -7.52
N THR A 352 35.00 -12.40 -7.27
CA THR A 352 33.98 -13.46 -7.42
C THR A 352 33.15 -13.29 -8.69
N GLY A 353 33.18 -12.12 -9.33
CA GLY A 353 32.35 -11.81 -10.49
C GLY A 353 30.86 -11.63 -10.14
N THR A 354 30.53 -11.31 -8.89
CA THR A 354 29.16 -11.24 -8.34
C THR A 354 29.01 -10.06 -7.39
N SER A 355 27.81 -9.78 -6.88
CA SER A 355 27.66 -8.77 -5.80
C SER A 355 28.35 -9.18 -4.50
N TYR A 356 28.54 -8.21 -3.60
CA TYR A 356 28.87 -8.52 -2.19
C TYR A 356 27.76 -9.35 -1.51
N GLU A 357 28.04 -9.84 -0.30
CA GLU A 357 27.12 -10.69 0.48
C GLU A 357 25.73 -10.06 0.59
N ARG A 358 24.71 -10.84 0.22
CA ARG A 358 23.31 -10.41 0.25
C ARG A 358 22.86 -10.04 1.66
N PRO A 359 21.87 -9.15 1.80
CA PRO A 359 21.18 -8.98 3.07
C PRO A 359 20.50 -10.29 3.51
N ASN A 360 20.39 -10.48 4.82
CA ASN A 360 19.68 -11.62 5.42
C ASN A 360 18.16 -11.36 5.61
N GLY A 361 17.64 -10.32 4.98
CA GLY A 361 16.24 -9.91 4.96
C GLY A 361 15.98 -8.96 3.78
N ASP A 362 14.75 -8.49 3.64
CA ASP A 362 14.35 -7.67 2.50
C ASP A 362 14.75 -6.20 2.71
N ILE A 363 15.14 -5.52 1.62
CA ILE A 363 15.18 -4.06 1.55
C ILE A 363 13.78 -3.60 1.15
N ILE A 364 13.06 -2.99 2.10
CA ILE A 364 11.65 -2.61 1.95
C ILE A 364 11.53 -1.22 1.30
N ASP A 365 12.39 -0.29 1.71
CA ASP A 365 12.35 1.08 1.22
C ASP A 365 13.75 1.68 1.18
N ALA A 366 13.89 2.81 0.50
CA ALA A 366 15.16 3.52 0.37
C ALA A 366 14.95 4.99 0.08
N TYR A 367 15.98 5.77 0.37
CA TYR A 367 16.07 7.18 0.00
C TYR A 367 17.49 7.51 -0.50
N MET A 368 17.58 8.21 -1.63
CA MET A 368 18.87 8.70 -2.16
C MET A 368 19.06 10.17 -1.78
N GLN A 369 20.20 10.48 -1.19
CA GLN A 369 20.62 11.84 -0.88
C GLN A 369 21.18 12.54 -2.13
N ASP A 370 21.28 13.87 -2.10
CA ASP A 370 21.74 14.67 -3.25
C ASP A 370 23.17 14.34 -3.71
N ASP A 371 23.99 13.79 -2.82
CA ASP A 371 25.37 13.35 -3.10
C ASP A 371 25.46 11.96 -3.75
N GLY A 372 24.32 11.34 -4.05
CA GLY A 372 24.20 10.03 -4.69
C GLY A 372 24.23 8.83 -3.71
N LYS A 373 24.49 9.08 -2.43
CA LYS A 373 24.47 8.02 -1.41
C LYS A 373 23.04 7.57 -1.14
N VAL A 374 22.87 6.30 -0.81
CA VAL A 374 21.54 5.70 -0.64
C VAL A 374 21.39 5.12 0.75
N ILE A 375 20.36 5.55 1.46
CA ILE A 375 19.94 4.95 2.72
C ILE A 375 18.94 3.84 2.38
N ILE A 376 19.21 2.63 2.84
CA ILE A 376 18.35 1.46 2.68
C ILE A 376 17.79 1.04 4.03
N VAL A 377 16.51 0.66 4.04
CA VAL A 377 15.81 0.19 5.24
C VAL A 377 15.01 -1.07 4.95
N GLY A 378 14.76 -1.90 5.97
CA GLY A 378 13.96 -3.10 5.77
C GLY A 378 13.94 -4.07 6.95
N SER A 379 13.95 -5.37 6.64
CA SER A 379 13.89 -6.47 7.63
C SER A 379 15.24 -7.18 7.84
N PHE A 380 16.32 -6.67 7.24
CA PHE A 380 17.67 -7.22 7.37
C PHE A 380 18.35 -6.81 8.69
N THR A 381 19.23 -7.66 9.20
CA THR A 381 20.15 -7.35 10.32
C THR A 381 21.63 -7.42 9.90
N ARG A 382 21.89 -7.84 8.66
CA ARG A 382 23.21 -7.89 8.05
C ARG A 382 23.13 -7.40 6.60
N PHE A 383 24.16 -6.70 6.15
CA PHE A 383 24.34 -6.26 4.77
C PHE A 383 25.84 -6.30 4.43
N GLN A 384 26.22 -6.87 3.28
CA GLN A 384 27.62 -7.01 2.86
C GLN A 384 28.53 -7.66 3.93
N GLY A 385 28.01 -8.65 4.66
CA GLY A 385 28.74 -9.36 5.71
C GLY A 385 28.95 -8.58 7.02
N LYS A 386 28.43 -7.36 7.13
CA LYS A 386 28.51 -6.52 8.33
C LYS A 386 27.15 -6.43 9.01
N ALA A 387 27.15 -6.19 10.32
CA ALA A 387 25.93 -5.89 11.06
C ALA A 387 25.31 -4.57 10.58
N ALA A 388 24.02 -4.59 10.33
CA ALA A 388 23.23 -3.44 9.88
C ALA A 388 21.78 -3.66 10.33
N ASN A 389 21.42 -3.16 11.51
CA ASN A 389 20.13 -3.43 12.13
C ASN A 389 19.03 -2.59 11.48
N TYR A 390 18.43 -3.14 10.41
CA TYR A 390 17.26 -2.64 9.69
C TYR A 390 17.45 -1.33 8.92
N ILE A 391 18.59 -0.66 9.08
CA ILE A 391 18.97 0.57 8.39
C ILE A 391 20.48 0.62 8.14
N THR A 392 20.89 1.05 6.95
CA THR A 392 22.28 1.44 6.66
C THR A 392 22.31 2.41 5.48
N ARG A 393 23.41 3.16 5.33
CA ARG A 393 23.68 3.96 4.12
C ARG A 393 24.78 3.30 3.31
N VAL A 394 24.66 3.35 1.99
CA VAL A 394 25.71 2.99 1.05
C VAL A 394 26.25 4.22 0.33
N ASP A 395 27.54 4.20 0.02
CA ASP A 395 28.24 5.25 -0.72
C ASP A 395 28.00 5.17 -2.24
N ASN A 396 28.70 6.02 -3.00
CA ASN A 396 28.60 6.05 -4.46
C ASN A 396 29.22 4.83 -5.16
N ASN A 397 29.87 3.93 -4.43
CA ASN A 397 30.34 2.61 -4.89
C ASN A 397 29.41 1.49 -4.42
N GLY A 398 28.30 1.83 -3.76
CA GLY A 398 27.33 0.87 -3.26
C GLY A 398 27.85 0.05 -2.09
N ILE A 399 28.88 0.53 -1.38
CA ILE A 399 29.44 -0.10 -0.18
C ILE A 399 28.94 0.63 1.06
N ILE A 400 28.79 -0.05 2.19
CA ILE A 400 28.40 0.57 3.46
C ILE A 400 29.24 1.82 3.74
N ASP A 401 28.55 2.95 3.94
CA ASP A 401 29.14 4.23 4.34
C ASP A 401 29.19 4.31 5.88
N PRO A 402 30.38 4.20 6.50
CA PRO A 402 30.51 4.21 7.97
C PRO A 402 30.24 5.58 8.60
N THR A 403 30.10 6.65 7.79
CA THR A 403 29.84 8.01 8.31
C THR A 403 28.36 8.25 8.66
N PHE A 404 27.47 7.30 8.38
CA PHE A 404 26.05 7.39 8.73
C PHE A 404 25.81 6.89 10.16
N GLN A 405 25.47 7.80 11.07
CA GLN A 405 25.53 7.63 12.52
C GLN A 405 24.24 7.03 13.11
N VAL A 406 23.84 5.85 12.62
CA VAL A 406 22.61 5.18 13.11
C VAL A 406 22.79 4.45 14.45
N GLY A 407 23.99 4.40 15.02
CA GLY A 407 24.26 3.75 16.30
C GLY A 407 24.00 2.23 16.27
N THR A 408 23.30 1.70 17.28
CA THR A 408 22.83 0.31 17.28
C THR A 408 21.59 0.10 16.39
N GLY A 409 20.99 1.18 15.87
CA GLY A 409 19.86 1.16 14.96
C GLY A 409 18.54 0.80 15.64
N ALA A 410 17.61 0.26 14.87
CA ALA A 410 16.32 -0.21 15.35
C ALA A 410 16.42 -1.63 15.92
N ASP A 411 15.49 -2.01 16.80
CA ASP A 411 15.33 -3.38 17.30
C ASP A 411 14.27 -4.21 16.53
N GLY A 412 13.78 -3.67 15.41
CA GLY A 412 12.81 -4.33 14.54
C GLY A 412 12.74 -3.70 13.15
N SER A 413 11.98 -4.33 12.25
CA SER A 413 11.90 -3.94 10.84
C SER A 413 11.43 -2.50 10.65
N ILE A 414 12.07 -1.82 9.70
CA ILE A 414 11.67 -0.48 9.24
C ILE A 414 10.91 -0.63 7.93
N SER A 415 9.70 -0.05 7.86
CA SER A 415 8.82 -0.12 6.69
C SER A 415 8.94 1.08 5.76
N ALA A 416 9.34 2.25 6.27
CA ALA A 416 9.43 3.47 5.47
C ALA A 416 10.51 4.45 5.97
N ILE A 417 11.10 5.17 5.02
CA ILE A 417 11.98 6.32 5.26
C ILE A 417 11.60 7.50 4.35
N ARG A 418 11.35 8.68 4.92
CA ARG A 418 10.97 9.89 4.16
C ARG A 418 11.83 11.06 4.58
N TYR A 419 12.48 11.71 3.61
CA TYR A 419 13.28 12.92 3.85
C TYR A 419 12.46 14.17 3.59
N ASN A 420 12.64 15.17 4.45
CA ASN A 420 12.16 16.52 4.20
C ASN A 420 13.35 17.42 3.86
N ALA A 421 13.34 18.02 2.66
CA ALA A 421 14.44 18.86 2.18
C ALA A 421 14.51 20.24 2.85
N VAL A 422 13.43 20.71 3.48
CA VAL A 422 13.38 22.00 4.16
C VAL A 422 13.99 21.90 5.56
N THR A 423 13.66 20.85 6.31
CA THR A 423 14.17 20.63 7.68
C THR A 423 15.46 19.81 7.72
N GLU A 424 15.83 19.19 6.60
CA GLU A 424 16.93 18.23 6.47
C GLU A 424 16.84 17.05 7.43
N LYS A 425 15.62 16.56 7.69
CA LYS A 425 15.33 15.43 8.59
C LYS A 425 14.74 14.26 7.85
N PHE A 426 14.97 13.06 8.39
CA PHE A 426 14.29 11.84 7.98
C PHE A 426 13.23 11.46 9.00
N MET A 427 12.04 11.10 8.53
CA MET A 427 11.09 10.31 9.28
C MET A 427 11.30 8.84 8.96
N VAL A 428 11.40 8.01 10.00
CA VAL A 428 11.59 6.56 9.90
C VAL A 428 10.48 5.88 10.69
N SER A 429 9.78 4.94 10.06
CA SER A 429 8.70 4.19 10.72
C SER A 429 8.72 2.70 10.43
N GLY A 430 8.17 1.90 11.34
CA GLY A 430 8.07 0.46 11.21
C GLY A 430 7.63 -0.23 12.51
N SER A 431 8.00 -1.50 12.64
CA SER A 431 7.56 -2.38 13.74
C SER A 431 8.53 -2.41 14.93
N PHE A 432 9.52 -1.52 14.97
CA PHE A 432 10.51 -1.44 16.04
C PHE A 432 9.93 -0.78 17.30
N LYS A 433 10.43 -1.18 18.47
CA LYS A 433 10.06 -0.58 19.76
C LYS A 433 11.09 0.42 20.23
N ASN A 434 12.36 0.16 19.91
CA ASN A 434 13.48 1.00 20.30
C ASN A 434 14.34 1.39 19.10
N PHE A 435 14.96 2.56 19.20
CA PHE A 435 16.02 3.01 18.30
C PHE A 435 17.20 3.51 19.16
N ASN A 436 18.40 2.98 18.94
CA ASN A 436 19.56 3.27 19.79
C ASN A 436 19.31 3.01 21.29
N GLY A 437 18.55 1.96 21.61
CA GLY A 437 18.17 1.59 22.97
C GLY A 437 17.15 2.53 23.62
N LYS A 438 16.63 3.53 22.90
CA LYS A 438 15.60 4.46 23.39
C LYS A 438 14.22 4.06 22.89
N PRO A 439 13.15 4.20 23.72
CA PRO A 439 11.78 3.96 23.28
C PRO A 439 11.40 4.85 22.10
N ALA A 440 10.81 4.26 21.08
CA ALA A 440 10.45 4.94 19.83
C ALA A 440 9.06 4.57 19.28
N ASN A 441 8.48 3.44 19.72
CA ASN A 441 7.11 3.04 19.36
C ASN A 441 6.85 3.05 17.84
N GLY A 442 7.83 2.61 17.04
CA GLY A 442 7.69 2.48 15.60
C GLY A 442 7.83 3.77 14.80
N VAL A 443 8.22 4.89 15.41
CA VAL A 443 8.50 6.14 14.70
C VAL A 443 9.65 6.93 15.33
N VAL A 444 10.62 7.35 14.51
CA VAL A 444 11.68 8.29 14.93
C VAL A 444 11.91 9.35 13.88
N MET A 445 12.55 10.44 14.30
CA MET A 445 13.14 11.44 13.43
C MET A 445 14.66 11.34 13.50
N LEU A 446 15.32 11.29 12.34
CA LEU A 446 16.79 11.30 12.24
C LEU A 446 17.27 12.61 11.61
N ASN A 447 18.48 13.03 11.99
CA ASN A 447 19.22 14.09 11.32
C ASN A 447 19.79 13.59 9.98
N LYS A 448 20.27 14.53 9.13
CA LYS A 448 20.84 14.23 7.80
C LYS A 448 21.99 13.21 7.83
N ASP A 449 22.72 13.15 8.95
CA ASP A 449 23.84 12.23 9.18
C ASP A 449 23.42 10.87 9.76
N GLY A 450 22.12 10.65 10.03
CA GLY A 450 21.58 9.42 10.59
C GLY A 450 21.47 9.39 12.11
N SER A 451 22.01 10.39 12.81
CA SER A 451 21.86 10.49 14.28
C SER A 451 20.40 10.76 14.68
N LEU A 452 19.99 10.24 15.84
CA LEU A 452 18.63 10.42 16.36
C LEU A 452 18.37 11.90 16.71
N ASN A 453 17.24 12.45 16.28
CA ASN A 453 16.81 13.78 16.69
C ASN A 453 16.06 13.69 18.05
N GLU A 454 16.76 14.03 19.12
CA GLU A 454 16.24 14.00 20.51
C GLU A 454 15.10 15.00 20.79
N GLY A 455 14.87 15.96 19.88
CA GLY A 455 13.75 16.89 19.97
C GLY A 455 12.40 16.25 19.66
N PHE A 456 12.39 15.16 18.88
CA PHE A 456 11.19 14.41 18.56
C PHE A 456 10.96 13.31 19.61
N LYS A 457 9.88 13.45 20.39
CA LYS A 457 9.52 12.54 21.48
C LYS A 457 8.10 12.02 21.24
N PRO A 458 7.95 10.93 20.45
CA PRO A 458 6.63 10.39 20.21
C PRO A 458 6.03 9.83 21.50
N GLY A 459 4.72 9.98 21.63
CA GLY A 459 3.92 9.40 22.69
C GLY A 459 3.74 7.90 22.56
N THR A 460 2.94 7.34 23.46
CA THR A 460 2.56 5.93 23.47
C THR A 460 1.54 5.66 22.37
N ILE A 461 1.76 4.60 21.61
CA ILE A 461 0.86 4.09 20.58
C ILE A 461 0.20 2.81 21.10
N GLU A 462 -1.12 2.71 20.97
CA GLU A 462 -1.92 1.56 21.44
C GLU A 462 -2.84 1.04 20.32
N GLY A 463 -3.17 -0.25 20.37
CA GLY A 463 -4.13 -0.88 19.44
C GLY A 463 -3.58 -1.18 18.04
N GLY A 464 -2.28 -0.95 17.78
CA GLY A 464 -1.67 -1.21 16.49
C GLY A 464 -0.26 -0.59 16.38
N GLY A 465 0.22 -0.41 15.16
CA GLY A 465 1.55 0.13 14.88
C GLY A 465 1.56 1.19 13.77
N VAL A 466 2.69 1.89 13.63
CA VAL A 466 2.92 2.86 12.56
C VAL A 466 3.40 2.14 11.31
N SER A 467 2.83 2.47 10.16
CA SER A 467 3.29 1.96 8.85
C SER A 467 3.95 3.03 7.98
N PHE A 468 3.59 4.30 8.19
CA PHE A 468 4.08 5.43 7.40
C PHE A 468 4.20 6.69 8.26
N SER A 469 5.26 7.46 8.03
CA SER A 469 5.43 8.80 8.58
C SER A 469 6.17 9.71 7.61
N ALA A 470 5.78 10.99 7.57
CA ALA A 470 6.45 11.99 6.75
C ALA A 470 6.31 13.39 7.36
N GLN A 471 7.41 14.13 7.39
CA GLN A 471 7.41 15.54 7.81
C GLN A 471 7.14 16.43 6.60
N LEU A 472 6.21 17.36 6.77
CA LEU A 472 5.84 18.39 5.79
C LEU A 472 6.78 19.59 5.91
N SER A 473 6.80 20.44 4.89
CA SER A 473 7.61 21.66 4.84
C SER A 473 7.26 22.65 5.95
N SER A 474 6.04 22.56 6.52
CA SER A 474 5.61 23.31 7.71
C SER A 474 6.19 22.81 9.03
N GLY A 475 6.85 21.64 9.04
CA GLY A 475 7.30 20.93 10.23
C GLY A 475 6.25 19.97 10.82
N LEU A 476 4.98 20.10 10.46
CA LEU A 476 3.94 19.11 10.83
C LEU A 476 4.28 17.73 10.29
N ILE A 477 3.89 16.69 11.02
CA ILE A 477 4.22 15.31 10.67
C ILE A 477 2.92 14.53 10.47
N ILE A 478 2.76 13.94 9.28
CA ILE A 478 1.69 12.98 9.01
C ILE A 478 2.17 11.60 9.49
N VAL A 479 1.33 10.91 10.25
CA VAL A 479 1.58 9.54 10.70
C VAL A 479 0.33 8.69 10.41
N SER A 480 0.52 7.53 9.78
CA SER A 480 -0.56 6.56 9.55
C SER A 480 -0.14 5.14 9.90
N GLY A 481 -1.14 4.31 10.20
CA GLY A 481 -0.91 2.94 10.64
C GLY A 481 -2.20 2.22 11.03
N SER A 482 -2.07 1.16 11.82
CA SER A 482 -3.21 0.41 12.36
C SER A 482 -3.56 0.79 13.80
N PHE A 483 -2.86 1.76 14.39
CA PHE A 483 -3.06 2.17 15.78
C PHE A 483 -4.46 2.74 16.06
N GLU A 484 -4.92 2.61 17.30
CA GLU A 484 -6.22 3.10 17.75
C GLU A 484 -6.11 4.34 18.65
N LYS A 485 -5.00 4.48 19.37
CA LYS A 485 -4.78 5.59 20.31
C LYS A 485 -3.35 6.11 20.29
N TYR A 486 -3.23 7.38 20.66
CA TYR A 486 -1.98 8.08 20.92
C TYR A 486 -2.06 8.81 22.26
N ASN A 487 -1.20 8.44 23.22
CA ASN A 487 -1.25 8.94 24.60
C ASN A 487 -2.66 8.82 25.22
N GLY A 488 -3.33 7.67 25.05
CA GLY A 488 -4.70 7.44 25.51
C GLY A 488 -5.80 8.16 24.72
N VAL A 489 -5.47 9.05 23.78
CA VAL A 489 -6.45 9.77 22.93
C VAL A 489 -6.72 8.98 21.66
N VAL A 490 -7.99 8.83 21.29
CA VAL A 490 -8.44 8.06 20.12
C VAL A 490 -7.89 8.64 18.81
N ARG A 491 -7.08 7.86 18.10
CA ARG A 491 -6.50 8.19 16.79
C ARG A 491 -6.50 6.93 15.94
N GLN A 492 -7.57 6.71 15.19
CA GLN A 492 -7.77 5.46 14.47
C GLN A 492 -7.07 5.50 13.11
N GLY A 493 -5.79 5.12 13.12
CA GLY A 493 -4.97 4.88 11.95
C GLY A 493 -4.38 6.11 11.26
N PHE A 494 -4.73 7.33 11.69
CA PHE A 494 -4.18 8.57 11.15
C PHE A 494 -4.08 9.65 12.23
N MET A 495 -2.98 10.40 12.23
CA MET A 495 -2.78 11.55 13.10
C MET A 495 -1.78 12.55 12.50
N ILE A 496 -1.83 13.78 13.03
CA ILE A 496 -0.89 14.85 12.72
C ILE A 496 -0.18 15.29 13.98
N LEU A 497 1.15 15.26 13.96
CA LEU A 497 2.00 15.66 15.07
C LEU A 497 2.72 16.99 14.78
N ASN A 498 3.10 17.67 15.85
CA ASN A 498 4.10 18.75 15.83
C ASN A 498 5.52 18.17 15.68
N PRO A 499 6.54 18.99 15.35
CA PRO A 499 7.93 18.55 15.25
C PRO A 499 8.49 17.88 16.52
N ASP A 500 7.91 18.14 17.69
CA ASP A 500 8.31 17.55 18.96
C ASP A 500 7.63 16.19 19.25
N GLY A 501 6.71 15.76 18.39
CA GLY A 501 5.92 14.55 18.56
C GLY A 501 4.60 14.75 19.31
N SER A 502 4.27 15.93 19.81
CA SER A 502 2.95 16.18 20.41
C SER A 502 1.84 16.23 19.35
N LEU A 503 0.58 15.94 19.70
CA LEU A 503 -0.55 16.06 18.78
C LEU A 503 -0.73 17.52 18.34
N ALA A 504 -0.75 17.76 17.03
CA ALA A 504 -0.99 19.09 16.49
C ALA A 504 -2.44 19.53 16.75
N GLN A 505 -2.61 20.61 17.50
CA GLN A 505 -3.92 21.10 17.92
C GLN A 505 -4.77 21.50 16.72
N GLY A 506 -6.01 21.00 16.68
CA GLY A 506 -6.97 21.29 15.61
C GLY A 506 -6.77 20.50 14.31
N TYR A 507 -5.68 19.74 14.16
CA TYR A 507 -5.40 18.94 12.96
C TYR A 507 -5.83 17.47 13.07
N ASN A 508 -6.29 17.04 14.24
CA ASN A 508 -6.64 15.65 14.54
C ASN A 508 -8.15 15.46 14.67
N ASN A 509 -8.93 16.17 13.86
CA ASN A 509 -10.39 16.15 13.86
C ASN A 509 -10.99 15.05 12.98
N THR A 510 -10.19 14.38 12.14
CA THR A 510 -10.66 13.35 11.19
C THR A 510 -10.95 12.02 11.86
N GLY A 511 -12.00 11.33 11.40
CA GLY A 511 -12.38 9.99 11.85
C GLY A 511 -11.50 8.87 11.31
N LEU A 512 -12.07 7.66 11.27
CA LEU A 512 -11.38 6.41 10.94
C LEU A 512 -10.62 6.48 9.60
N PHE A 513 -9.36 6.07 9.62
CA PHE A 513 -8.55 5.76 8.46
C PHE A 513 -8.36 4.23 8.34
N VAL A 514 -8.63 3.67 7.16
CA VAL A 514 -8.40 2.25 6.88
C VAL A 514 -7.57 2.12 5.61
N GLY A 515 -6.41 1.50 5.74
CA GLY A 515 -5.47 1.31 4.65
C GLY A 515 -4.03 1.57 5.07
N PHE A 516 -3.19 1.83 4.08
CA PHE A 516 -1.81 2.26 4.30
C PHE A 516 -1.38 3.21 3.19
N LEU A 517 -0.55 4.19 3.57
CA LEU A 517 0.05 5.14 2.65
C LEU A 517 1.37 4.57 2.12
N ASN A 518 1.57 4.69 0.81
CA ASN A 518 2.84 4.37 0.17
C ASN A 518 3.65 5.63 -0.13
N ASP A 519 2.99 6.73 -0.49
CA ASP A 519 3.69 7.95 -0.88
C ASP A 519 2.81 9.18 -0.68
N ILE A 520 3.45 10.34 -0.55
CA ILE A 520 2.76 11.63 -0.42
C ILE A 520 3.46 12.70 -1.25
N TYR A 521 2.70 13.73 -1.64
CA TYR A 521 3.23 14.89 -2.33
C TYR A 521 2.59 16.18 -1.79
N GLU A 522 3.42 17.11 -1.30
CA GLU A 522 2.97 18.42 -0.83
C GLU A 522 2.52 19.32 -2.00
N THR A 523 1.37 19.95 -1.85
CA THR A 523 0.74 20.82 -2.84
C THR A 523 -0.04 21.94 -2.16
N THR A 524 -0.82 22.68 -2.94
CA THR A 524 -1.72 23.71 -2.44
C THR A 524 -3.13 23.45 -2.96
N SER A 525 -4.14 23.72 -2.13
CA SER A 525 -5.54 23.68 -2.57
C SER A 525 -5.84 24.89 -3.48
N PRO A 526 -6.96 24.87 -4.24
CA PRO A 526 -7.38 26.02 -5.06
C PRO A 526 -7.60 27.30 -4.25
N LEU A 527 -7.85 27.18 -2.95
CA LEU A 527 -8.02 28.30 -2.02
C LEU A 527 -6.70 28.78 -1.39
N GLY A 528 -5.55 28.25 -1.82
CA GLY A 528 -4.23 28.65 -1.32
C GLY A 528 -3.82 27.96 -0.02
N PHE A 529 -4.62 27.04 0.53
CA PHE A 529 -4.23 26.33 1.76
C PHE A 529 -3.20 25.24 1.48
N PRO A 530 -2.23 25.01 2.39
CA PRO A 530 -1.37 23.83 2.35
C PRO A 530 -2.18 22.55 2.19
N ALA A 531 -1.72 21.66 1.32
CA ALA A 531 -2.38 20.40 1.07
C ALA A 531 -1.36 19.30 0.75
N VAL A 532 -1.79 18.05 0.88
CA VAL A 532 -0.97 16.87 0.58
C VAL A 532 -1.80 15.92 -0.26
N VAL A 533 -1.27 15.48 -1.40
CA VAL A 533 -1.83 14.33 -2.12
C VAL A 533 -1.23 13.08 -1.53
N MET A 534 -2.08 12.19 -1.02
CA MET A 534 -1.69 10.92 -0.40
C MET A 534 -2.13 9.78 -1.29
N VAL A 535 -1.24 8.80 -1.51
CA VAL A 535 -1.51 7.62 -2.33
C VAL A 535 -1.13 6.34 -1.59
N GLY A 536 -1.84 5.25 -1.87
CA GLY A 536 -1.58 3.96 -1.24
C GLY A 536 -2.65 2.93 -1.56
N TYR A 537 -2.92 2.06 -0.59
CA TYR A 537 -4.13 1.25 -0.54
C TYR A 537 -5.04 1.84 0.53
N ILE A 538 -6.02 2.66 0.13
CA ILE A 538 -6.88 3.44 1.04
C ILE A 538 -8.32 3.03 0.76
N SER A 539 -9.01 2.52 1.77
CA SER A 539 -10.42 2.12 1.64
C SER A 539 -11.36 3.08 2.35
N LYS A 540 -10.92 3.68 3.47
CA LYS A 540 -11.66 4.71 4.19
C LYS A 540 -10.75 5.81 4.72
N PHE A 541 -11.27 7.02 4.72
CA PHE A 541 -10.68 8.14 5.45
C PHE A 541 -11.77 9.10 5.92
N ASP A 542 -11.70 9.52 7.18
CA ASP A 542 -12.71 10.35 7.84
C ASP A 542 -14.11 9.70 7.76
N ASN A 543 -14.16 8.40 8.06
CA ASN A 543 -15.34 7.50 8.00
C ASN A 543 -15.97 7.33 6.59
N LYS A 544 -15.43 7.97 5.57
CA LYS A 544 -15.93 7.90 4.19
C LYS A 544 -15.12 6.91 3.38
N THR A 545 -15.79 6.16 2.50
CA THR A 545 -15.09 5.42 1.45
C THR A 545 -14.41 6.43 0.52
N VAL A 546 -13.13 6.22 0.28
CA VAL A 546 -12.31 7.04 -0.61
C VAL A 546 -11.57 6.15 -1.60
N GLY A 547 -11.08 6.72 -2.69
CA GLY A 547 -10.19 6.04 -3.61
C GLY A 547 -8.77 5.89 -3.04
N ASN A 548 -7.92 5.18 -3.79
CA ASN A 548 -6.50 4.98 -3.47
C ASN A 548 -5.62 6.25 -3.60
N ILE A 549 -6.24 7.41 -3.82
CA ILE A 549 -5.62 8.74 -3.89
C ILE A 549 -6.57 9.77 -3.25
N VAL A 550 -6.04 10.62 -2.37
CA VAL A 550 -6.81 11.69 -1.70
C VAL A 550 -5.96 12.95 -1.59
N ARG A 551 -6.53 14.12 -1.87
CA ARG A 551 -5.93 15.40 -1.48
C ARG A 551 -6.47 15.84 -0.12
N PHE A 552 -5.57 16.14 0.80
CA PHE A 552 -5.86 16.47 2.18
C PHE A 552 -5.40 17.88 2.51
N ILE A 553 -6.28 18.72 3.05
CA ILE A 553 -6.02 20.14 3.34
C ILE A 553 -5.61 20.31 4.80
N LEU A 554 -4.65 21.21 5.02
CA LEU A 554 -4.18 21.68 6.32
C LEU A 554 -4.38 23.20 6.38
N ARG A 555 -5.46 23.64 7.03
CA ARG A 555 -5.79 25.05 7.20
C ARG A 555 -4.94 25.67 8.32
N PRO A 556 -4.47 26.92 8.16
CA PRO A 556 -3.62 27.59 9.15
C PRO A 556 -4.27 27.74 10.53
#